data_AF-A0A847CNM6-F1
#
_entry.id   AF-A0A847CNM6-F1
#
_cell.length_a   1.000
_cell.length_b   1.000
_cell.length_c   1.000
_cell.angle_alpha   90.00
_cell.angle_beta   90.00
_cell.angle_gamma   90.00
#
_symmetry.space_group_name_H-M   'P 1'
#
loop_
_entity.id
_entity.type
_entity.pdbx_description
1 polymer ?
#
loop_
_entity_poly.entity_id
_entity_poly.type
_entity_poly.pdbx_seq_one_letter_code
_entity_poly.pdbx_strand_id
1 'polypeptide(L)'
;IVGSGFADTDLYLVLITSGVLVVALGVQTTRHIRIGVELAATFLALVSLIQLLEKPATFAFAALALAAACFIVGVTDTERRWQFLPGLVLGVAAWIAQLVAGDIEVVEAYTAPIAVVLLVLGLVAMHQYRELSTTYALGAGLAVAFIPSLWGVLEEPASTRALVWGAVAALVLGAGLFLKWLAPVLAGAAALVVVLLANVGPIFMDLDRWIIFGVLGATLLAIGIRWEQNVVDGKALLMKLAHLR
;
A
#
# COMPACT_ATOMS: atom_id res chain seq x y z
N ILE A 1 40.64 -23.45 7.63
CA ILE A 1 40.24 -22.12 8.15
C ILE A 1 38.71 -22.13 8.24
N VAL A 2 38.18 -22.96 9.15
CA VAL A 2 37.48 -22.59 10.41
C VAL A 2 36.20 -21.80 10.16
N GLY A 3 35.04 -22.39 10.50
CA GLY A 3 33.77 -21.65 10.63
C GLY A 3 32.46 -22.35 10.23
N SER A 4 32.33 -23.68 10.29
CA SER A 4 31.10 -24.42 9.93
C SER A 4 30.46 -25.13 11.15
N GLY A 5 30.07 -24.37 12.19
CA GLY A 5 29.62 -25.00 13.45
C GLY A 5 28.68 -24.21 14.35
N PHE A 6 28.29 -22.98 14.01
CA PHE A 6 27.24 -22.25 14.72
C PHE A 6 26.13 -21.91 13.73
N ALA A 7 25.19 -22.83 13.55
CA ALA A 7 23.87 -22.41 13.08
C ALA A 7 23.37 -21.37 14.09
N ASP A 8 23.16 -20.15 13.59
CA ASP A 8 23.08 -18.88 14.33
C ASP A 8 22.36 -18.97 15.69
N THR A 9 23.11 -18.86 16.79
CA THR A 9 22.60 -18.75 18.16
C THR A 9 21.51 -17.66 18.28
N ASP A 10 21.64 -16.60 17.48
CA ASP A 10 20.70 -15.48 17.41
C ASP A 10 19.36 -15.87 16.78
N LEU A 11 19.34 -16.78 15.81
CA LEU A 11 18.10 -17.30 15.22
C LEU A 11 17.34 -18.18 16.24
N TYR A 12 18.06 -18.99 17.01
CA TYR A 12 17.47 -19.75 18.10
C TYR A 12 16.91 -18.85 19.19
N LEU A 13 17.58 -17.74 19.53
CA LEU A 13 17.06 -16.75 20.48
C LEU A 13 15.79 -16.07 19.96
N VAL A 14 15.66 -15.81 18.66
CA VAL A 14 14.41 -15.28 18.08
C VAL A 14 13.28 -16.32 18.06
N LEU A 15 13.58 -17.57 17.73
CA LEU A 15 12.60 -18.67 17.80
C LEU A 15 12.14 -18.92 19.25
N ILE A 16 13.04 -18.80 20.21
CA ILE A 16 12.73 -18.91 21.64
C ILE A 16 11.89 -17.71 22.09
N THR A 17 12.25 -16.47 21.73
CA THR A 17 11.49 -15.28 22.14
C THR A 17 10.10 -15.21 21.49
N SER A 18 9.97 -15.58 20.22
CA SER A 18 8.67 -15.72 19.54
C SER A 18 7.84 -16.86 20.14
N GLY A 19 8.46 -18.00 20.46
CA GLY A 19 7.84 -19.09 21.20
C GLY A 19 7.37 -18.67 22.59
N VAL A 20 8.17 -17.89 23.33
CA VAL A 20 7.81 -17.32 24.64
C VAL A 20 6.64 -16.34 24.53
N LEU A 21 6.61 -15.50 23.50
CA LEU A 21 5.48 -14.59 23.22
C LEU A 21 4.18 -15.36 22.94
N VAL A 22 4.24 -16.44 22.18
CA VAL A 22 3.08 -17.30 21.89
C VAL A 22 2.67 -18.10 23.13
N VAL A 23 3.62 -18.63 23.89
CA VAL A 23 3.35 -19.37 25.15
C VAL A 23 2.80 -18.45 26.23
N ALA A 24 3.16 -17.17 26.25
CA ALA A 24 2.60 -16.17 27.15
C ALA A 24 1.07 -15.99 26.97
N LEU A 25 0.49 -16.40 25.84
CA LEU A 25 -0.96 -16.48 25.65
C LEU A 25 -1.63 -17.54 26.54
N GLY A 26 -0.93 -18.63 26.84
CA GLY A 26 -1.40 -19.69 27.72
C GLY A 26 -1.27 -19.34 29.21
N VAL A 27 -0.52 -18.29 29.54
CA VAL A 27 -0.25 -17.87 30.92
C VAL A 27 -1.39 -16.97 31.40
N GLN A 28 -2.48 -17.57 31.88
CA GLN A 28 -3.58 -16.89 32.57
C GLN A 28 -3.21 -16.42 34.01
N THR A 29 -1.92 -16.23 34.29
CA THR A 29 -1.43 -15.85 35.64
C THR A 29 -1.52 -14.34 35.85
N THR A 30 -1.58 -13.92 37.12
CA THR A 30 -1.73 -12.55 37.64
C THR A 30 -1.11 -11.47 36.75
N ARG A 31 -1.89 -10.42 36.42
CA ARG A 31 -1.57 -9.31 35.50
C ARG A 31 -0.13 -8.77 35.62
N HIS A 32 0.43 -8.70 36.83
CA HIS A 32 1.79 -8.20 37.08
C HIS A 32 2.90 -9.10 36.52
N ILE A 33 2.80 -10.42 36.68
CA ILE A 33 3.81 -11.37 36.18
C ILE A 33 3.81 -11.35 34.65
N ARG A 34 2.61 -11.30 34.07
CA ARG A 34 2.40 -11.24 32.63
C ARG A 34 3.05 -10.01 31.97
N ILE A 35 2.87 -8.82 32.57
CA ILE A 35 3.53 -7.60 32.08
C ILE A 35 5.06 -7.73 32.15
N GLY A 36 5.58 -8.32 33.23
CA GLY A 36 7.03 -8.58 33.36
C GLY A 36 7.56 -9.49 32.24
N VAL A 37 6.83 -10.56 31.92
CA VAL A 37 7.19 -11.48 30.83
C VAL A 37 7.12 -10.79 29.47
N GLU A 38 6.09 -9.99 29.20
CA GLU A 38 5.95 -9.24 27.95
C GLU A 38 7.08 -8.22 27.76
N LEU A 39 7.46 -7.49 28.81
CA LEU A 39 8.57 -6.55 28.77
C LEU A 39 9.91 -7.26 28.54
N ALA A 40 10.15 -8.37 29.25
CA ALA A 40 11.36 -9.17 29.07
C ALA A 40 11.45 -9.75 27.64
N ALA A 41 10.33 -10.29 27.12
CA ALA A 41 10.27 -10.80 25.76
C ALA A 41 10.46 -9.70 24.71
N THR A 42 9.87 -8.52 24.91
CA THR A 42 10.05 -7.36 24.03
C THR A 42 11.51 -6.90 24.03
N PHE A 43 12.12 -6.79 25.21
CA PHE A 43 13.52 -6.39 25.34
C PHE A 43 14.45 -7.40 24.65
N LEU A 44 14.26 -8.70 24.89
CA LEU A 44 15.03 -9.75 24.24
C LEU A 44 14.83 -9.74 22.72
N ALA A 45 13.60 -9.58 22.24
CA ALA A 45 13.31 -9.49 20.81
C ALA A 45 14.03 -8.29 20.16
N LEU A 46 14.02 -7.11 20.79
CA LEU A 46 14.74 -5.94 20.29
C LEU A 46 16.25 -6.17 20.23
N VAL A 47 16.83 -6.72 21.31
CA VAL A 47 18.27 -7.03 21.35
C VAL A 47 18.63 -8.04 20.25
N SER A 48 17.85 -9.11 20.09
CA SER A 48 18.09 -10.10 19.04
C SER A 48 17.97 -9.51 17.64
N LEU A 49 16.99 -8.64 17.38
CA LEU A 49 16.84 -7.98 16.08
C LEU A 49 18.01 -7.05 15.76
N ILE A 50 18.53 -6.32 16.75
CA ILE A 50 19.71 -5.44 16.56
C ILE A 50 20.93 -6.24 16.13
N GLN A 51 21.17 -7.41 16.74
CA GLN A 51 22.30 -8.28 16.38
C GLN A 51 22.17 -8.88 14.96
N LEU A 52 20.95 -8.99 14.45
CA LEU A 52 20.68 -9.55 13.12
C LEU A 52 20.73 -8.51 11.99
N LEU A 53 20.96 -7.22 12.27
CA LEU A 53 20.97 -6.15 11.26
C LEU A 53 22.00 -6.39 10.14
N GLU A 54 23.13 -7.03 10.44
CA GLU A 54 24.16 -7.36 9.46
C GLU A 54 23.83 -8.61 8.61
N LYS A 55 22.77 -9.34 8.95
CA LYS A 55 22.32 -10.59 8.31
C LYS A 55 20.87 -10.44 7.82
N PRO A 56 20.63 -9.75 6.68
CA PRO A 56 19.29 -9.33 6.27
C PRO A 56 18.32 -10.50 6.07
N ALA A 57 18.78 -11.64 5.56
CA ALA A 57 17.95 -12.84 5.40
C ALA A 57 17.46 -13.38 6.77
N THR A 58 18.38 -13.52 7.74
CA THR A 58 18.06 -14.02 9.07
C THR A 58 17.19 -13.03 9.85
N PHE A 59 17.44 -11.72 9.69
CA PHE A 59 16.59 -10.66 10.23
C PHE A 59 15.16 -10.75 9.68
N ALA A 60 14.98 -10.99 8.39
CA ALA A 60 13.67 -11.08 7.76
C ALA A 60 12.82 -12.20 8.38
N PHE A 61 13.39 -13.40 8.52
CA PHE A 61 12.70 -14.53 9.16
C PHE A 61 12.38 -14.25 10.63
N ALA A 62 13.32 -13.66 11.37
CA ALA A 62 13.15 -13.27 12.76
C ALA A 62 12.00 -12.25 12.96
N ALA A 63 12.01 -11.18 12.17
CA ALA A 63 10.98 -10.15 12.20
C ALA A 63 9.61 -10.70 11.76
N LEU A 64 9.55 -11.60 10.78
CA LEU A 64 8.31 -12.25 10.34
C LEU A 64 7.72 -13.15 11.45
N ALA A 65 8.55 -13.93 12.14
CA ALA A 65 8.11 -14.79 13.24
C ALA A 65 7.53 -13.96 14.42
N LEU A 66 8.20 -12.86 14.77
CA LEU A 66 7.71 -11.92 15.79
C LEU A 66 6.44 -11.21 15.34
N ALA A 67 6.36 -10.79 14.08
CA ALA A 67 5.15 -10.21 13.51
C ALA A 67 3.95 -11.17 13.64
N ALA A 68 4.13 -12.43 13.23
CA ALA A 68 3.11 -13.47 13.35
C ALA A 68 2.67 -13.67 14.80
N ALA A 69 3.61 -13.71 15.76
CA ALA A 69 3.29 -13.80 17.18
C ALA A 69 2.43 -12.60 17.65
N CYS A 70 2.79 -11.37 17.28
CA CYS A 70 2.00 -10.16 17.60
C CYS A 70 0.59 -10.21 16.98
N PHE A 71 0.45 -10.68 15.74
CA PHE A 71 -0.85 -10.84 15.10
C PHE A 71 -1.71 -11.90 15.79
N ILE A 72 -1.15 -13.07 16.13
CA ILE A 72 -1.85 -14.13 16.86
C ILE A 72 -2.36 -13.58 18.19
N VAL A 73 -1.49 -12.93 18.96
CA VAL A 73 -1.86 -12.37 20.26
C VAL A 73 -2.96 -11.31 20.12
N GLY A 74 -2.82 -10.38 19.17
CA GLY A 74 -3.81 -9.32 18.93
C GLY A 74 -5.18 -9.83 18.45
N VAL A 75 -5.22 -11.00 17.78
CA VAL A 75 -6.48 -11.67 17.40
C VAL A 75 -7.10 -12.41 18.59
N THR A 76 -6.30 -13.06 19.42
CA THR A 76 -6.79 -13.90 20.53
C THR A 76 -7.31 -13.10 21.73
N ASP A 77 -6.80 -11.90 21.99
CA ASP A 77 -7.16 -11.09 23.15
C ASP A 77 -7.53 -9.66 22.72
N THR A 78 -8.79 -9.29 22.94
CA THR A 78 -9.32 -7.97 22.56
C THR A 78 -8.67 -6.81 23.31
N GLU A 79 -8.14 -7.02 24.53
CA GLU A 79 -7.39 -5.99 25.25
C GLU A 79 -6.01 -5.74 24.62
N ARG A 80 -5.55 -6.63 23.74
CA ARG A 80 -4.22 -6.62 23.13
C ARG A 80 -4.21 -6.27 21.66
N ARG A 81 -5.30 -5.72 21.12
CA ARG A 81 -5.37 -5.24 19.74
C ARG A 81 -4.28 -4.21 19.40
N TRP A 82 -3.71 -3.53 20.40
CA TRP A 82 -2.55 -2.65 20.20
C TRP A 82 -1.33 -3.38 19.60
N GLN A 83 -1.23 -4.71 19.76
CA GLN A 83 -0.13 -5.52 19.20
C GLN A 83 -0.19 -5.66 17.67
N PHE A 84 -1.29 -5.26 17.01
CA PHE A 84 -1.32 -5.19 15.56
C PHE A 84 -0.31 -4.17 15.00
N LEU A 85 -0.06 -3.08 15.72
CA LEU A 85 0.88 -2.05 15.27
C LEU A 85 2.33 -2.57 15.21
N PRO A 86 2.92 -3.13 16.28
CA PRO A 86 4.26 -3.70 16.20
C PRO A 86 4.31 -4.89 15.22
N GLY A 87 3.26 -5.72 15.14
CA GLY A 87 3.19 -6.80 14.15
C GLY A 87 3.28 -6.28 12.70
N LEU A 88 2.59 -5.19 12.40
CA LEU A 88 2.63 -4.55 11.09
C LEU A 88 4.01 -3.92 10.81
N VAL A 89 4.60 -3.22 11.78
CA VAL A 89 5.94 -2.63 11.66
C VAL A 89 6.99 -3.71 11.40
N LEU A 90 6.94 -4.81 12.16
CA LEU A 90 7.85 -5.94 11.99
C LEU A 90 7.64 -6.66 10.66
N GLY A 91 6.40 -6.78 10.19
CA GLY A 91 6.10 -7.33 8.87
C GLY A 91 6.70 -6.49 7.72
N VAL A 92 6.59 -5.16 7.82
CA VAL A 92 7.23 -4.24 6.85
C VAL A 92 8.74 -4.33 6.93
N ALA A 93 9.32 -4.37 8.14
CA ALA A 93 10.76 -4.53 8.32
C ALA A 93 11.27 -5.86 7.77
N ALA A 94 10.52 -6.95 7.96
CA ALA A 94 10.84 -8.27 7.41
C ALA A 94 10.86 -8.26 5.88
N TRP A 95 9.86 -7.63 5.26
CA TRP A 95 9.80 -7.46 3.81
C TRP A 95 11.01 -6.68 3.27
N ILE A 96 11.32 -5.52 3.87
CA ILE A 96 12.46 -4.70 3.47
C ILE A 96 13.76 -5.50 3.59
N ALA A 97 13.96 -6.21 4.68
CA ALA A 97 15.16 -7.03 4.89
C ALA A 97 15.26 -8.18 3.88
N GLN A 98 14.14 -8.76 3.47
CA GLN A 98 14.12 -9.79 2.42
C GLN A 98 14.49 -9.22 1.05
N LEU A 99 14.08 -7.99 0.73
CA LEU A 99 14.50 -7.31 -0.50
C LEU A 99 16.00 -7.01 -0.51
N VAL A 100 16.53 -6.52 0.61
CA VAL A 100 17.98 -6.27 0.78
C VAL A 100 18.76 -7.57 0.64
N ALA A 101 18.29 -8.66 1.24
CA ALA A 101 18.91 -9.97 1.11
C ALA A 101 18.87 -10.53 -0.33
N GLY A 102 17.89 -10.10 -1.13
CA GLY A 102 17.73 -10.49 -2.53
C GLY A 102 18.43 -9.58 -3.52
N ASP A 103 19.21 -8.58 -3.07
CA ASP A 103 19.83 -7.54 -3.92
C ASP A 103 18.83 -6.85 -4.86
N ILE A 104 17.59 -6.68 -4.39
CA ILE A 104 16.56 -5.99 -5.16
C ILE A 104 16.73 -4.49 -4.93
N GLU A 105 17.22 -3.77 -5.93
CA GLU A 105 17.42 -2.30 -5.87
C GLU A 105 16.22 -1.51 -6.42
N VAL A 106 15.16 -2.21 -6.83
CA VAL A 106 13.96 -1.62 -7.43
C VAL A 106 13.17 -0.86 -6.36
N VAL A 107 13.07 0.46 -6.51
CA VAL A 107 12.43 1.37 -5.52
C VAL A 107 10.99 0.96 -5.22
N GLU A 108 10.28 0.49 -6.24
CA GLU A 108 8.88 0.04 -6.18
C GLU A 108 8.68 -1.12 -5.20
N ALA A 109 9.70 -1.98 -5.03
CA ALA A 109 9.63 -3.10 -4.10
C ALA A 109 9.59 -2.64 -2.64
N TYR A 110 10.29 -1.55 -2.32
CA TYR A 110 10.36 -1.00 -0.95
C TYR A 110 9.14 -0.15 -0.60
N THR A 111 8.53 0.52 -1.58
CA THR A 111 7.38 1.40 -1.36
C THR A 111 6.04 0.67 -1.36
N ALA A 112 5.95 -0.48 -2.05
CA ALA A 112 4.70 -1.25 -2.17
C ALA A 112 4.08 -1.67 -0.81
N PRO A 113 4.82 -2.21 0.18
CA PRO A 113 4.24 -2.55 1.48
C PRO A 113 3.69 -1.33 2.21
N ILE A 114 4.42 -0.21 2.14
CA ILE A 114 4.02 1.05 2.79
C ILE A 114 2.72 1.56 2.16
N ALA A 115 2.62 1.52 0.83
CA ALA A 115 1.39 1.85 0.12
C ALA A 115 0.21 0.97 0.56
N VAL A 116 0.42 -0.36 0.65
CA VAL A 116 -0.61 -1.30 1.10
C VAL A 116 -1.09 -0.99 2.51
N VAL A 117 -0.16 -0.75 3.45
CA VAL A 117 -0.48 -0.36 4.82
C VAL A 117 -1.33 0.90 4.86
N LEU A 118 -0.92 1.95 4.14
CA LEU A 118 -1.65 3.22 4.11
C LEU A 118 -3.05 3.06 3.49
N LEU A 119 -3.19 2.26 2.44
CA LEU A 119 -4.49 1.97 1.83
C LEU A 119 -5.40 1.20 2.80
N VAL A 120 -4.88 0.18 3.48
CA VAL A 120 -5.65 -0.59 4.48
C VAL A 120 -6.08 0.31 5.63
N LEU A 121 -5.18 1.16 6.17
CA LEU A 121 -5.52 2.12 7.22
C LEU A 121 -6.59 3.11 6.74
N GLY A 122 -6.47 3.60 5.51
CA GLY A 122 -7.49 4.45 4.87
C GLY A 122 -8.86 3.77 4.77
N LEU A 123 -8.89 2.51 4.34
CA LEU A 123 -10.12 1.71 4.26
C LEU A 123 -10.76 1.47 5.63
N VAL A 124 -9.96 1.14 6.64
CA VAL A 124 -10.42 0.99 8.03
C VAL A 124 -10.97 2.31 8.56
N ALA A 125 -10.29 3.42 8.31
CA ALA A 125 -10.74 4.75 8.70
C ALA A 125 -12.07 5.11 8.03
N MET A 126 -12.25 4.81 6.74
CA MET A 126 -13.53 4.99 6.04
C MET A 126 -14.65 4.14 6.63
N HIS A 127 -14.34 2.94 7.13
CA HIS A 127 -15.34 2.07 7.76
C HIS A 127 -15.76 2.59 9.14
N GLN A 128 -14.84 3.19 9.90
CA GLN A 128 -15.10 3.77 11.21
C GLN A 128 -15.75 5.16 11.12
N TYR A 129 -15.34 5.98 10.14
CA TYR A 129 -15.79 7.35 9.95
C TYR A 129 -16.47 7.51 8.60
N ARG A 130 -17.81 7.34 8.57
CA ARG A 130 -18.62 7.40 7.34
C ARG A 130 -18.58 8.75 6.61
N GLU A 131 -18.22 9.83 7.30
CA GLU A 131 -18.13 11.18 6.72
C GLU A 131 -16.77 11.48 6.08
N LEU A 132 -15.77 10.60 6.27
CA LEU A 132 -14.43 10.83 5.78
C LEU A 132 -14.38 10.75 4.26
N SER A 133 -13.80 11.77 3.62
CA SER A 133 -13.67 11.77 2.17
C SER A 133 -12.70 10.68 1.73
N THR A 134 -13.06 9.98 0.65
CA THR A 134 -12.20 8.94 0.04
C THR A 134 -10.83 9.49 -0.37
N THR A 135 -10.77 10.76 -0.74
CA THR A 135 -9.54 11.46 -1.15
C THR A 135 -8.58 11.62 0.02
N TYR A 136 -9.06 11.99 1.21
CA TYR A 136 -8.20 12.10 2.39
C TYR A 136 -7.79 10.73 2.91
N ALA A 137 -8.70 9.76 2.87
CA ALA A 137 -8.45 8.42 3.41
C ALA A 137 -7.45 7.61 2.58
N LEU A 138 -7.61 7.60 1.25
CA LEU A 138 -6.82 6.74 0.36
C LEU A 138 -5.71 7.49 -0.37
N GLY A 139 -5.73 8.82 -0.39
CA GLY A 139 -4.83 9.65 -1.17
C GLY A 139 -3.35 9.40 -0.87
N ALA A 140 -2.99 9.29 0.41
CA ALA A 140 -1.60 9.04 0.82
C ALA A 140 -1.09 7.67 0.35
N GLY A 141 -1.91 6.61 0.48
CA GLY A 141 -1.54 5.27 0.02
C GLY A 141 -1.43 5.20 -1.50
N LEU A 142 -2.35 5.84 -2.23
CA LEU A 142 -2.30 5.93 -3.68
C LEU A 142 -1.09 6.74 -4.18
N ALA A 143 -0.75 7.84 -3.49
CA ALA A 143 0.43 8.63 -3.82
C ALA A 143 1.73 7.82 -3.66
N VAL A 144 1.89 7.11 -2.54
CA VAL A 144 3.06 6.25 -2.29
C VAL A 144 3.11 5.07 -3.27
N ALA A 145 1.96 4.56 -3.73
CA ALA A 145 1.91 3.49 -4.73
C ALA A 145 2.37 3.94 -6.13
N PHE A 146 1.88 5.10 -6.58
CA PHE A 146 2.04 5.52 -7.98
C PHE A 146 3.21 6.47 -8.22
N ILE A 147 3.51 7.41 -7.30
CA ILE A 147 4.49 8.47 -7.53
C ILE A 147 5.93 7.93 -7.69
N PRO A 148 6.44 7.04 -6.81
CA PRO A 148 7.81 6.55 -6.94
C PRO A 148 8.04 5.81 -8.25
N SER A 149 7.06 5.00 -8.65
CA SER A 149 7.07 4.18 -9.85
C SER A 149 6.92 5.00 -11.15
N LEU A 150 6.43 6.24 -11.05
CA LEU A 150 6.19 7.10 -12.21
C LEU A 150 7.50 7.45 -12.94
N TRP A 151 8.59 7.61 -12.19
CA TRP A 151 9.89 7.94 -12.76
C TRP A 151 10.39 6.85 -13.73
N GLY A 152 10.31 5.59 -13.31
CA GLY A 152 10.71 4.45 -14.14
C GLY A 152 9.82 4.24 -15.38
N VAL A 153 8.56 4.68 -15.33
CA VAL A 153 7.65 4.63 -16.49
C VAL A 153 7.97 5.73 -17.50
N LEU A 154 8.38 6.91 -17.05
CA LEU A 154 8.75 8.00 -17.95
C LEU A 154 10.09 7.77 -18.67
N GLU A 155 11.05 7.11 -18.00
CA GLU A 155 12.34 6.77 -18.60
C GLU A 155 12.20 5.74 -19.74
N GLU A 156 11.34 4.73 -19.55
CA GLU A 156 11.17 3.64 -20.51
C GLU A 156 9.68 3.29 -20.72
N PRO A 157 8.95 4.12 -21.51
CA PRO A 157 7.48 4.06 -21.60
C PRO A 157 6.90 2.80 -22.23
N ALA A 158 7.69 2.11 -23.07
CA ALA A 158 7.30 0.87 -23.77
C ALA A 158 7.77 -0.41 -23.05
N SER A 159 8.24 -0.31 -21.81
CA SER A 159 8.73 -1.44 -21.02
C SER A 159 7.60 -2.30 -20.45
N THR A 160 7.90 -3.55 -20.09
CA THR A 160 7.00 -4.43 -19.33
C THR A 160 6.58 -3.81 -18.00
N ARG A 161 7.46 -3.01 -17.37
CA ARG A 161 7.17 -2.24 -16.16
C ARG A 161 6.06 -1.23 -16.39
N ALA A 162 6.12 -0.46 -17.47
CA ALA A 162 5.07 0.50 -17.85
C ALA A 162 3.73 -0.20 -18.13
N LEU A 163 3.76 -1.39 -18.75
CA LEU A 163 2.57 -2.20 -18.98
C LEU A 163 1.90 -2.65 -17.68
N VAL A 164 2.68 -3.20 -16.74
CA VAL A 164 2.18 -3.63 -15.42
C VAL A 164 1.63 -2.43 -14.65
N TRP A 165 2.36 -1.31 -14.64
CA TRP A 165 1.94 -0.10 -13.96
C TRP A 165 0.63 0.46 -14.55
N GLY A 166 0.51 0.48 -15.88
CA GLY A 166 -0.72 0.87 -16.58
C GLY A 166 -1.90 -0.07 -16.29
N ALA A 167 -1.65 -1.38 -16.21
CA ALA A 167 -2.67 -2.36 -15.83
C ALA A 167 -3.15 -2.13 -14.38
N VAL A 168 -2.23 -1.89 -13.44
CA VAL A 168 -2.57 -1.54 -12.05
C VAL A 168 -3.37 -0.23 -12.00
N ALA A 169 -2.98 0.80 -12.75
CA ALA A 169 -3.71 2.05 -12.84
C ALA A 169 -5.15 1.84 -13.36
N ALA A 170 -5.33 1.01 -14.39
CA ALA A 170 -6.65 0.65 -14.91
C ALA A 170 -7.51 -0.10 -13.90
N LEU A 171 -6.92 -1.04 -13.14
CA LEU A 171 -7.62 -1.76 -12.07
C LEU A 171 -8.04 -0.81 -10.94
N VAL A 172 -7.17 0.13 -10.53
CA VAL A 172 -7.48 1.12 -9.51
C VAL A 172 -8.58 2.08 -9.97
N LEU A 173 -8.53 2.55 -11.22
CA LEU A 173 -9.60 3.35 -11.82
C LEU A 173 -10.92 2.57 -11.85
N GLY A 174 -10.87 1.32 -12.33
CA GLY A 174 -12.03 0.44 -12.41
C GLY A 174 -12.65 0.23 -11.04
N ALA A 175 -11.84 -0.11 -10.02
CA ALA A 175 -12.28 -0.25 -8.65
C ALA A 175 -12.94 1.04 -8.14
N GLY A 176 -12.36 2.21 -8.43
CA GLY A 176 -12.96 3.50 -8.12
C GLY A 176 -14.34 3.70 -8.77
N LEU A 177 -14.50 3.32 -10.02
CA LEU A 177 -15.77 3.39 -10.73
C LEU A 177 -16.81 2.43 -10.15
N PHE A 178 -16.43 1.18 -9.90
CA PHE A 178 -17.32 0.15 -9.33
C PHE A 178 -17.77 0.51 -7.91
N LEU A 179 -16.84 1.01 -7.08
CA LEU A 179 -17.10 1.39 -5.69
C LEU A 179 -17.63 2.82 -5.55
N LYS A 180 -17.71 3.58 -6.66
CA LYS A 180 -18.10 4.99 -6.72
C LYS A 180 -17.24 5.90 -5.82
N TRP A 181 -15.93 5.62 -5.76
CA TRP A 181 -14.97 6.40 -4.98
C TRP A 181 -14.17 7.32 -5.89
N LEU A 182 -14.07 8.60 -5.51
CA LEU A 182 -13.39 9.61 -6.33
C LEU A 182 -11.87 9.42 -6.32
N ALA A 183 -11.28 9.07 -5.18
CA ALA A 183 -9.82 8.99 -5.05
C ALA A 183 -9.16 7.96 -6.00
N PRO A 184 -9.65 6.70 -6.10
CA PRO A 184 -9.07 5.73 -7.03
C PRO A 184 -9.33 6.10 -8.50
N VAL A 185 -10.47 6.73 -8.81
CA VAL A 185 -10.75 7.24 -10.17
C VAL A 185 -9.75 8.31 -10.57
N LEU A 186 -9.53 9.31 -9.70
CA LEU A 186 -8.58 10.39 -9.98
C LEU A 186 -7.15 9.85 -10.11
N ALA A 187 -6.72 9.00 -9.18
CA ALA A 187 -5.37 8.44 -9.19
C ALA A 187 -5.13 7.57 -10.43
N GLY A 188 -6.05 6.64 -10.71
CA GLY A 188 -5.95 5.75 -11.88
C GLY A 188 -6.07 6.51 -13.21
N ALA A 189 -6.94 7.52 -13.30
CA ALA A 189 -7.07 8.33 -14.50
C ALA A 189 -5.81 9.18 -14.75
N ALA A 190 -5.31 9.86 -13.72
CA ALA A 190 -4.07 10.64 -13.81
C ALA A 190 -2.90 9.75 -14.22
N ALA A 191 -2.79 8.56 -13.62
CA ALA A 191 -1.78 7.59 -13.96
C ALA A 191 -1.87 7.16 -15.44
N LEU A 192 -3.04 6.75 -15.91
CA LEU A 192 -3.24 6.36 -17.32
C LEU A 192 -2.97 7.50 -18.30
N VAL A 193 -3.31 8.74 -17.94
CA VAL A 193 -2.98 9.93 -18.75
C VAL A 193 -1.46 10.09 -18.85
N VAL A 194 -0.72 9.91 -17.76
CA VAL A 194 0.76 9.97 -17.79
C VAL A 194 1.33 8.90 -18.73
N VAL A 195 0.86 7.66 -18.64
CA VAL A 195 1.31 6.57 -19.55
C VAL A 195 0.97 6.88 -21.00
N LEU A 196 -0.24 7.37 -21.25
CA LEU A 196 -0.68 7.76 -22.59
C LEU A 196 0.21 8.87 -23.15
N LEU A 197 0.47 9.92 -22.37
CA LEU A 197 1.32 11.04 -22.79
C LEU A 197 2.78 10.61 -22.98
N ALA A 198 3.29 9.72 -22.13
CA ALA A 198 4.65 9.20 -22.26
C ALA A 198 4.83 8.36 -23.54
N ASN A 199 3.81 7.57 -23.92
CA ASN A 199 3.86 6.72 -25.12
C ASN A 199 3.51 7.48 -26.41
N VAL A 200 2.55 8.40 -26.37
CA VAL A 200 2.08 9.14 -27.55
C VAL A 200 2.86 10.44 -27.75
N GLY A 201 3.54 10.95 -26.73
CA GLY A 201 4.41 12.13 -26.78
C GLY A 201 5.37 12.14 -27.97
N PRO A 202 6.16 11.08 -28.18
CA PRO A 202 7.05 10.98 -29.35
C PRO A 202 6.28 11.02 -30.68
N ILE A 203 5.11 10.39 -30.75
CA ILE A 203 4.26 10.36 -31.94
C ILE A 203 3.76 11.76 -32.29
N PHE A 204 3.44 12.59 -31.29
CA PHE A 204 3.02 13.97 -31.51
C PHE A 204 4.11 14.86 -32.13
N MET A 205 5.39 14.50 -31.95
CA MET A 205 6.48 15.25 -32.59
C MET A 205 6.55 15.01 -34.10
N ASP A 206 6.05 13.86 -34.56
CA ASP A 206 6.03 13.48 -35.98
C ASP A 206 4.70 13.84 -36.66
N LEU A 207 3.69 14.24 -35.90
CA LEU A 207 2.37 14.60 -36.42
C LEU A 207 2.29 16.06 -36.87
N ASP A 208 1.59 16.28 -37.99
CA ASP A 208 1.24 17.62 -38.43
C ASP A 208 0.36 18.33 -37.39
N ARG A 209 0.72 19.59 -37.09
CA ARG A 209 0.09 20.40 -36.02
C ARG A 209 -1.43 20.51 -36.15
N TRP A 210 -1.95 20.49 -37.37
CA TRP A 210 -3.39 20.57 -37.65
C TRP A 210 -4.17 19.37 -37.10
N ILE A 211 -3.58 18.17 -37.08
CA ILE A 211 -4.21 16.97 -36.53
C ILE A 211 -4.36 17.13 -35.01
N ILE A 212 -3.32 17.65 -34.34
CA ILE A 212 -3.33 17.92 -32.89
C ILE A 212 -4.45 18.90 -32.53
N PHE A 213 -4.54 20.02 -33.25
CA PHE A 213 -5.62 20.99 -33.03
C PHE A 213 -7.01 20.42 -33.33
N GLY A 214 -7.14 19.56 -34.35
CA GLY A 214 -8.38 18.87 -34.68
C GLY A 214 -8.85 17.96 -33.54
N VAL A 215 -7.95 17.15 -32.97
CA VAL A 215 -8.27 16.27 -31.83
C VAL A 215 -8.61 17.07 -30.57
N LEU A 216 -7.85 18.14 -30.28
CA LEU A 216 -8.14 19.02 -29.14
C LEU A 216 -9.51 19.69 -29.29
N GLY A 217 -9.81 20.25 -30.47
CA GLY A 217 -11.09 20.86 -30.77
C GLY A 217 -12.26 19.88 -30.65
N ALA A 218 -12.12 18.66 -31.21
CA ALA A 218 -13.12 17.61 -31.09
C ALA A 218 -13.34 17.17 -29.64
N THR A 219 -12.27 17.09 -28.85
CA THR A 219 -12.35 16.74 -27.42
C THR A 219 -13.08 17.82 -26.63
N LEU A 220 -12.71 19.09 -26.82
CA LEU A 220 -13.39 20.21 -26.18
C LEU A 220 -14.87 20.28 -26.56
N LEU A 221 -15.19 20.02 -27.83
CA LEU A 221 -16.56 19.96 -28.31
C LEU A 221 -17.34 18.82 -27.63
N ALA A 222 -16.77 17.62 -27.54
CA ALA A 222 -17.40 16.49 -26.87
C ALA A 222 -17.67 16.77 -25.37
N ILE A 223 -16.71 17.41 -24.69
CA ILE A 223 -16.88 17.86 -23.30
C ILE A 223 -18.01 18.88 -23.19
N GLY A 224 -18.04 19.88 -24.09
CA GLY A 224 -19.10 20.89 -24.14
C GLY A 224 -20.48 20.27 -24.34
N ILE A 225 -20.61 19.34 -25.29
CA ILE A 225 -21.84 18.59 -25.54
C ILE A 225 -22.26 17.81 -24.29
N ARG A 226 -21.32 17.12 -23.62
CA ARG A 226 -21.61 16.36 -22.40
C ARG A 226 -22.07 17.25 -21.25
N TRP A 227 -21.46 18.42 -21.11
CA TRP A 227 -21.85 19.39 -20.10
C TRP A 227 -23.27 19.89 -20.34
N GLU A 228 -23.61 20.23 -21.59
CA GLU A 228 -24.95 20.66 -21.96
C GLU A 228 -26.00 19.58 -21.65
N GLN A 229 -25.71 18.31 -22.01
CA GLN A 229 -26.57 17.17 -21.69
C GLN A 229 -26.82 17.03 -20.17
N ASN A 230 -25.76 17.07 -19.36
CA ASN A 230 -25.87 16.95 -17.91
C ASN A 230 -26.68 18.11 -17.28
N VAL A 231 -26.56 19.33 -17.81
CA VAL A 231 -27.32 20.49 -17.36
C VAL A 231 -28.81 20.33 -17.69
N VAL A 232 -29.11 19.87 -18.89
CA VAL A 232 -30.50 19.62 -19.32
C VAL A 232 -31.15 18.52 -18.48
N ASP A 233 -30.45 17.41 -18.27
CA ASP A 233 -30.93 16.28 -17.45
C ASP A 233 -31.16 16.71 -15.99
N GLY A 234 -30.24 17.49 -15.42
CA GLY A 234 -30.39 18.06 -14.07
C GLY A 234 -31.62 18.96 -13.93
N LYS A 235 -31.86 19.84 -14.91
CA LYS A 235 -33.07 20.70 -14.93
C LYS A 235 -34.36 19.87 -15.06
N ALA A 236 -34.35 18.83 -15.89
CA ALA A 236 -35.50 17.94 -16.05
C ALA A 236 -35.84 17.18 -14.76
N LEU A 237 -34.83 16.73 -14.00
CA LEU A 237 -35.02 16.09 -12.70
C LEU A 237 -35.60 17.07 -11.66
N LEU A 238 -35.12 18.31 -11.61
CA LEU A 238 -35.65 19.33 -10.71
C LEU A 238 -37.12 19.68 -11.01
N MET A 239 -37.49 19.77 -12.29
CA MET A 239 -38.89 19.99 -12.69
C MET A 239 -39.80 18.83 -12.27
N LYS A 240 -39.36 17.58 -12.43
CA LYS A 240 -40.13 16.41 -11.96
C LYS A 240 -40.33 16.41 -10.45
N LEU A 241 -39.32 16.82 -9.67
CA LEU A 241 -39.44 16.92 -8.21
C LEU A 241 -40.37 18.06 -7.79
N ALA A 242 -40.41 19.17 -8.54
CA ALA A 242 -41.31 20.29 -8.26
C ALA A 242 -42.80 19.94 -8.46
N HIS A 243 -43.12 19.00 -9.35
CA HIS A 243 -44.49 18.51 -9.58
C HIS A 243 -44.97 17.46 -8.58
N LEU A 244 -44.07 16.90 -7.76
CA LEU A 244 -44.40 15.90 -6.73
C LEU A 244 -44.57 16.53 -5.32
N ARG A 245 -44.43 17.86 -5.21
CA ARG A 245 -44.76 18.65 -4.03
C ARG A 245 -46.11 19.33 -4.21
#